data_AF-A0A706L088-F1
#
_entry.id   AF-A0A706L088-F1
#
_cell.length_a   1.000
_cell.length_b   1.000
_cell.length_c   1.000
_cell.angle_alpha   90.00
_cell.angle_beta   90.00
_cell.angle_gamma   90.00
#
_symmetry.space_group_name_H-M   'P 1'
#
loop_
_entity.id
_entity.type
_entity.pdbx_description
1 polymer ?
#
loop_
_entity_poly.entity_id
_entity_poly.type
_entity_poly.pdbx_seq_one_letter_code
_entity_poly.pdbx_strand_id
1 'polypeptide(L)'
;GQALVMQAIYTLKRGDKTAAQALLLPQIDSLIARGAQAIIMGCTEIPLIVAGHERAIACPMIDSTASLVRAAIRWYESWPDTRASLTGEQRLTA
;
A
#
# COMPACT_ATOMS: atom_id res chain seq x y z
N GLY A 1 -11.68 -13.38 9.27
CA GLY A 1 -12.66 -12.28 9.12
C GLY A 1 -12.08 -10.97 9.61
N GLN A 2 -12.87 -9.88 9.54
CA GLN A 2 -12.43 -8.51 9.80
C GLN A 2 -11.79 -8.29 11.19
N ALA A 3 -12.31 -8.91 12.25
CA ALA A 3 -11.75 -8.79 13.59
C ALA A 3 -10.28 -9.25 13.70
N LEU A 4 -9.93 -10.35 13.01
CA LEU A 4 -8.55 -10.87 12.98
C LEU A 4 -7.61 -9.94 12.21
N VAL A 5 -8.11 -9.29 11.14
CA VAL A 5 -7.34 -8.29 10.39
C VAL A 5 -7.03 -7.09 11.29
N MET A 6 -8.01 -6.59 12.05
CA MET A 6 -7.78 -5.51 13.01
C MET A 6 -6.79 -5.91 14.10
N GLN A 7 -6.91 -7.13 14.63
CA GLN A 7 -5.97 -7.65 15.61
C GLN A 7 -4.55 -7.73 15.06
N ALA A 8 -4.37 -8.15 13.80
CA ALA A 8 -3.06 -8.17 13.15
C ALA A 8 -2.44 -6.78 13.06
N ILE A 9 -3.22 -5.78 12.64
CA ILE A 9 -2.78 -4.36 12.53
C ILE A 9 -2.31 -3.85 13.89
N TYR A 10 -3.12 -4.00 14.94
CA TYR A 10 -2.73 -3.55 16.29
C TYR A 10 -1.53 -4.34 16.85
N THR A 11 -1.40 -5.61 16.49
CA THR A 11 -0.25 -6.44 16.90
C THR A 11 1.04 -5.95 16.26
N LEU A 12 1.02 -5.59 14.98
CA LEU A 12 2.17 -4.94 14.34
C LEU A 12 2.49 -3.60 14.99
N LYS A 13 1.48 -2.76 15.28
CA LYS A 13 1.69 -1.45 15.94
C LYS A 13 2.40 -1.57 17.29
N ARG A 14 2.31 -2.73 17.96
CA ARG A 14 3.03 -3.01 19.22
C ARG A 14 4.43 -3.61 19.00
N GLY A 15 4.86 -3.77 17.76
CA GLY A 15 6.19 -4.28 17.40
C GLY A 15 6.26 -5.79 17.13
N ASP A 16 5.16 -6.52 17.23
CA ASP A 16 5.17 -7.99 17.05
C ASP A 16 4.76 -8.37 15.62
N LYS A 17 5.74 -8.34 14.71
CA LYS A 17 5.52 -8.67 13.30
C LYS A 17 5.15 -10.14 13.09
N THR A 18 5.77 -11.06 13.81
CA THR A 18 5.54 -12.51 13.66
C THR A 18 4.11 -12.87 14.04
N ALA A 19 3.61 -12.38 15.19
CA ALA A 19 2.23 -12.64 15.58
C ALA A 19 1.23 -11.94 14.63
N ALA A 20 1.56 -10.75 14.13
CA ALA A 20 0.73 -10.07 13.13
C ALA A 20 0.62 -10.89 11.82
N GLN A 21 1.72 -11.51 11.37
CA GLN A 21 1.72 -12.40 10.20
C GLN A 21 0.84 -13.62 10.41
N ALA A 22 0.95 -14.28 11.56
CA ALA A 22 0.13 -15.45 11.90
C ALA A 22 -1.38 -15.13 11.88
N LEU A 23 -1.76 -13.90 12.24
CA LEU A 23 -3.15 -13.45 12.20
C LEU A 23 -3.61 -13.07 10.79
N LEU A 24 -2.76 -12.40 10.00
CA LEU A 24 -3.14 -11.77 8.73
C LEU A 24 -3.10 -12.74 7.54
N LEU A 25 -2.04 -13.53 7.38
CA LEU A 25 -1.82 -14.36 6.19
C LEU A 25 -3.00 -15.32 5.91
N PRO A 26 -3.59 -16.01 6.90
CA PRO A 26 -4.76 -16.85 6.67
C PRO A 26 -6.00 -16.08 6.18
N GLN A 27 -6.07 -14.78 6.46
CA GLN A 27 -7.18 -13.93 5.97
C GLN A 27 -7.00 -13.60 4.50
N ILE A 28 -5.75 -13.38 4.07
CA ILE A 28 -5.40 -13.21 2.65
C ILE A 28 -5.76 -14.48 1.88
N ASP A 29 -5.32 -15.65 2.37
CA ASP A 29 -5.64 -16.94 1.74
C ASP A 29 -7.14 -17.18 1.65
N SER A 30 -7.89 -16.85 2.72
CA SER A 30 -9.35 -16.95 2.72
C SER A 30 -10.02 -16.07 1.67
N LEU A 31 -9.52 -14.85 1.43
CA LEU A 31 -10.05 -13.98 0.38
C LEU A 31 -9.73 -14.53 -1.02
N ILE A 32 -8.51 -15.05 -1.23
CA ILE A 32 -8.10 -15.67 -2.49
C ILE A 32 -8.97 -16.90 -2.78
N ALA A 33 -9.18 -17.77 -1.79
CA ALA A 33 -10.04 -18.96 -1.92
C ALA A 33 -11.51 -18.61 -2.24
N ARG A 34 -11.96 -17.39 -1.91
CA ARG A 34 -13.29 -16.86 -2.25
C ARG A 34 -13.34 -16.19 -3.63
N GLY A 35 -12.25 -16.23 -4.40
CA GLY A 35 -12.17 -15.68 -5.75
C GLY A 35 -11.62 -14.26 -5.83
N ALA A 36 -10.96 -13.74 -4.79
CA ALA A 36 -10.30 -12.45 -4.88
C ALA A 36 -9.18 -12.47 -5.93
N GLN A 37 -9.28 -11.60 -6.93
CA GLN A 37 -8.32 -11.49 -8.03
C GLN A 37 -7.17 -10.52 -7.73
N ALA A 38 -7.31 -9.72 -6.68
CA ALA A 38 -6.27 -8.85 -6.14
C ALA A 38 -6.55 -8.60 -4.66
N ILE A 39 -5.51 -8.29 -3.89
CA ILE A 39 -5.61 -7.87 -2.49
C ILE A 39 -5.19 -6.42 -2.38
N ILE A 40 -6.12 -5.55 -1.96
CA ILE A 40 -5.80 -4.16 -1.65
C ILE A 40 -5.33 -4.09 -0.20
N MET A 41 -4.06 -3.74 -0.02
CA MET A 41 -3.46 -3.51 1.28
C MET A 41 -3.84 -2.11 1.77
N GLY A 42 -5.09 -1.96 2.22
CA GLY A 42 -5.72 -0.67 2.52
C GLY A 42 -5.30 0.02 3.82
N CYS A 43 -4.33 -0.54 4.53
CA CYS A 43 -3.82 0.01 5.78
C CYS A 43 -2.29 -0.03 5.72
N THR A 44 -1.62 1.01 6.20
CA THR A 44 -0.15 1.19 6.10
C THR A 44 0.66 0.05 6.72
N GLU A 45 0.07 -0.66 7.68
CA GLU A 45 0.65 -1.79 8.41
C GLU A 45 0.66 -3.07 7.58
N ILE A 46 -0.32 -3.26 6.69
CA ILE A 46 -0.49 -4.50 5.95
C ILE A 46 0.71 -4.78 5.02
N PRO A 47 1.22 -3.82 4.23
CA PRO A 47 2.43 -4.03 3.44
C PRO A 47 3.63 -4.45 4.29
N LEU A 48 3.77 -3.88 5.50
CA LEU A 48 4.86 -4.21 6.42
C LEU A 48 4.73 -5.62 7.01
N ILE A 49 3.51 -6.09 7.29
CA ILE A 49 3.24 -7.47 7.74
C ILE A 49 3.57 -8.44 6.62
N VAL A 50 3.09 -8.17 5.40
CA VAL A 50 3.26 -9.04 4.22
C VAL A 50 4.72 -9.10 3.76
N ALA A 51 5.52 -8.06 4.00
CA ALA A 51 6.91 -8.02 3.58
C ALA A 51 7.71 -9.27 3.99
N GLY A 52 8.25 -9.98 2.99
CA GLY A 52 8.94 -11.27 3.10
C GLY A 52 8.08 -12.48 2.68
N HIS A 53 6.79 -12.29 2.43
CA HIS A 53 5.84 -13.35 2.05
C HIS A 53 5.19 -13.13 0.68
N GLU A 54 5.56 -12.07 -0.04
CA GLU A 54 4.94 -11.67 -1.31
C GLU A 54 4.97 -12.80 -2.34
N ARG A 55 6.08 -13.53 -2.41
CA ARG A 55 6.26 -14.64 -3.37
C ARG A 55 5.39 -15.86 -3.08
N ALA A 56 4.96 -16.02 -1.83
CA ALA A 56 4.10 -17.13 -1.42
C ALA A 56 2.61 -16.85 -1.69
N ILE A 57 2.25 -15.59 -1.91
CA ILE A 57 0.86 -15.17 -2.15
C ILE A 57 0.58 -15.20 -3.64
N ALA A 58 -0.27 -16.13 -4.07
CA ALA A 58 -0.65 -16.32 -5.47
C ALA A 58 -1.74 -15.32 -5.94
N CYS A 59 -1.61 -14.04 -5.57
CA CYS A 59 -2.56 -12.99 -5.90
C CYS A 59 -1.85 -11.62 -5.95
N PRO A 60 -2.14 -10.76 -6.94
CA PRO A 60 -1.61 -9.40 -6.99
C PRO A 60 -1.88 -8.62 -5.71
N MET A 61 -0.81 -8.11 -5.09
CA MET A 61 -0.87 -7.27 -3.90
C MET A 61 -0.76 -5.79 -4.30
N ILE A 62 -1.78 -5.00 -3.99
CA ILE A 62 -1.84 -3.57 -4.31
C ILE A 62 -1.64 -2.76 -3.03
N ASP A 63 -0.51 -2.05 -2.94
CA ASP A 63 -0.27 -1.10 -1.87
C ASP A 63 -1.04 0.21 -2.13
N SER A 64 -2.00 0.53 -1.26
CA SER A 64 -2.80 1.75 -1.38
C SER A 64 -1.99 3.01 -1.12
N THR A 65 -1.01 2.95 -0.21
CA THR A 65 -0.12 4.06 0.12
C THR A 65 0.79 4.37 -1.05
N ALA A 66 1.42 3.36 -1.64
CA ALA A 66 2.25 3.55 -2.84
C ALA A 66 1.42 4.06 -4.02
N SER A 67 0.16 3.63 -4.14
CA SER A 67 -0.76 4.13 -5.17
C SER A 67 -1.11 5.61 -4.97
N LEU A 68 -1.37 6.02 -3.73
CA LEU A 68 -1.60 7.42 -3.37
C LEU A 68 -0.37 8.29 -3.67
N VAL A 69 0.83 7.84 -3.29
CA VAL A 69 2.09 8.56 -3.55
C VAL A 69 2.30 8.77 -5.05
N ARG A 70 2.15 7.72 -5.87
CA ARG A 70 2.27 7.85 -7.33
C ARG A 70 1.25 8.82 -7.92
N ALA A 71 0.02 8.84 -7.40
CA ALA A 71 -1.00 9.77 -7.86
C ALA A 71 -0.68 11.22 -7.46
N ALA A 72 -0.19 11.43 -6.23
CA ALA A 72 0.21 12.73 -5.73
C ALA A 72 1.38 13.33 -6.54
N ILE A 73 2.39 12.51 -6.88
CA ILE A 73 3.51 12.93 -7.74
C ILE A 73 3.00 13.34 -9.12
N ARG A 74 2.20 12.50 -9.78
CA ARG A 74 1.62 12.84 -11.10
C ARG A 74 0.79 14.12 -11.07
N TRP A 75 0.01 14.31 -10.00
CA TRP A 75 -0.75 15.53 -9.81
C TRP A 75 0.17 16.75 -9.70
N TYR A 76 1.20 16.67 -8.86
CA TYR A 76 2.19 17.73 -8.69
C TYR A 76 2.93 18.06 -9.99
N GLU A 77 3.36 17.06 -10.75
CA GLU A 77 4.03 17.23 -12.06
C GLU A 77 3.09 17.78 -13.14
N SER A 78 1.78 17.61 -12.98
CA SER A 78 0.80 18.17 -13.91
C SER A 78 0.56 19.67 -13.71
N TRP A 79 0.99 20.23 -12.57
CA TRP A 79 0.74 21.61 -12.21
C TRP A 79 1.52 22.58 -13.13
N PRO A 80 0.94 23.71 -13.56
CA PRO A 80 1.54 24.56 -14.59
C PRO A 80 2.94 25.10 -14.20
N ASP A 81 3.11 25.52 -12.95
CA ASP A 81 4.35 26.14 -12.46
C ASP A 81 5.47 25.11 -12.24
N THR A 82 5.12 23.87 -11.89
CA THR A 82 6.08 22.76 -11.77
C THR A 82 6.54 22.26 -13.13
N ARG A 83 5.71 22.32 -14.18
CA ARG A 83 6.18 22.02 -15.55
C ARG A 83 7.20 23.04 -16.04
N ALA A 84 6.95 24.33 -15.85
CA ALA A 84 7.84 25.40 -16.29
C ALA A 84 9.22 25.36 -15.60
N SER A 85 9.26 24.99 -14.32
CA SER A 85 10.51 24.83 -13.56
C SER A 85 11.33 23.60 -13.96
N LEU A 86 10.70 22.54 -14.48
CA LEU A 86 11.39 21.34 -14.98
C LEU A 86 11.91 21.49 -16.42
N THR A 87 11.36 22.40 -17.22
CA THR A 87 11.79 22.66 -18.61
C THR A 87 12.79 23.82 -18.76
N GLY A 88 13.19 24.46 -17.66
CA GLY A 88 14.13 25.59 -17.69
C GLY A 88 13.54 26.91 -18.22
N GLU A 89 12.22 26.96 -18.45
CA GLU A 89 11.53 28.21 -18.79
C GLU A 89 11.15 28.96 -17.52
N GLN A 90 12.12 29.67 -16.95
CA GLN A 90 11.83 30.71 -15.96
C GLN A 90 11.05 31.84 -16.65
N ARG A 91 9.72 31.78 -16.61
CA ARG A 91 8.89 32.94 -16.91
C ARG A 91 8.92 33.86 -15.68
N LEU A 92 9.82 34.84 -15.70
CA LEU A 92 9.64 36.04 -14.86
C LEU A 92 8.27 36.63 -15.21
N THR A 93 7.36 36.64 -14.25
CA THR A 93 6.24 37.58 -14.25
C THR A 93 6.04 38.15 -12.85
N ALA A 94 6.39 39.43 -12.77
CA ALA A 94 6.12 40.47 -11.76
C ALA A 94 6.79 40.32 -10.39
#